data_AF-A0A0R3T3U7-F1
#
_entry.id   AF-A0A0R3T3U7-F1
#
_cell.length_a   1.000
_cell.length_b   1.000
_cell.length_c   1.000
_cell.angle_alpha   90.00
_cell.angle_beta   90.00
_cell.angle_gamma   90.00
#
_symmetry.space_group_name_H-M   'P 1'
#
loop_
_entity.id
_entity.type
_entity.pdbx_description
1 polymer ?
#
loop_
_entity_poly.entity_id
_entity_poly.type
_entity_poly.pdbx_seq_one_letter_code
_entity_poly.pdbx_strand_id
1 'polypeptide(L)'
;MAIGHFPRLNSRQELQQQSLVPRDGETETMRSKWSTRLYAIVAIISCILAASMITYGVFMLCNSPNKAQEIISYGVIASGFLATITVLFGKFISKKPSQTLGIFHFILLSVTMISEMTLGGLVIHPLGVTAVGATIVTFGFLTKLPALVFFFIEE
;
A
#
# COMPACT_ATOMS: atom_id res chain seq x y z
N MET A 1 -53.78 -49.79 26.06
CA MET A 1 -53.39 -48.54 26.74
C MET A 1 -52.20 -47.96 25.99
N ALA A 2 -52.46 -47.10 25.00
CA ALA A 2 -51.42 -46.48 24.18
C ALA A 2 -51.23 -45.04 24.69
N ILE A 3 -50.12 -44.81 25.38
CA ILE A 3 -49.65 -43.48 25.77
C ILE A 3 -48.81 -42.98 24.59
N GLY A 4 -49.41 -42.13 23.76
CA GLY A 4 -48.71 -41.40 22.70
C GLY A 4 -47.92 -40.24 23.29
N HIS A 5 -46.61 -40.23 23.02
CA HIS A 5 -45.67 -39.17 23.39
C HIS A 5 -46.13 -37.81 22.83
N PHE A 6 -46.36 -36.85 23.72
CA PHE A 6 -46.43 -35.44 23.35
C PHE A 6 -45.02 -34.94 23.00
N PRO A 7 -44.77 -34.45 21.77
CA PRO A 7 -43.51 -33.79 21.47
C PRO A 7 -43.45 -32.48 22.25
N ARG A 8 -42.38 -32.33 23.04
CA ARG A 8 -42.10 -31.14 23.85
C ARG A 8 -41.78 -29.99 22.92
N LEU A 9 -42.71 -29.05 22.78
CA LEU A 9 -42.53 -27.81 22.02
C LEU A 9 -41.41 -26.96 22.66
N ASN A 10 -40.20 -27.07 22.13
CA ASN A 10 -39.07 -26.17 22.40
C ASN A 10 -39.18 -24.84 21.60
N SER A 11 -40.38 -24.48 21.13
CA SER A 11 -40.56 -23.42 20.13
C SER A 11 -40.51 -21.98 20.66
N ARG A 12 -40.45 -21.75 21.97
CA ARG A 12 -40.33 -20.38 22.52
C ARG A 12 -38.91 -19.96 22.91
N GLN A 13 -38.00 -20.89 23.19
CA GLN A 13 -36.60 -20.54 23.48
C GLN A 13 -35.78 -20.33 22.21
N GLU A 14 -36.07 -21.05 21.12
CA GLU A 14 -35.42 -20.83 19.83
C GLU A 14 -35.83 -19.50 19.16
N LEU A 15 -37.04 -19.00 19.44
CA LEU A 15 -37.53 -17.73 18.88
C LEU A 15 -37.02 -16.47 19.60
N GLN A 16 -36.47 -16.56 20.82
CA GLN A 16 -35.86 -15.40 21.49
C GLN A 16 -34.36 -15.27 21.28
N GLN A 17 -33.69 -16.30 20.76
CA GLN A 17 -32.24 -16.26 20.52
C GLN A 17 -31.85 -15.65 19.17
N GLN A 18 -32.82 -15.37 18.29
CA GLN A 18 -32.58 -14.73 16.99
C GLN A 18 -32.91 -13.22 16.95
N SER A 19 -33.43 -12.62 18.02
CA SER A 19 -33.85 -11.20 17.97
C SER A 19 -32.81 -10.18 18.45
N LEU A 20 -31.57 -10.58 18.76
CA LEU A 20 -30.55 -9.65 19.25
C LEU A 20 -29.14 -9.97 18.77
N VAL A 21 -28.99 -10.43 17.52
CA VAL A 21 -27.70 -10.36 16.83
C VAL A 21 -27.64 -8.99 16.16
N PRO A 22 -26.63 -8.15 16.48
CA PRO A 22 -26.63 -6.74 16.14
C PRO A 22 -26.71 -6.53 14.62
N ARG A 23 -27.59 -5.61 14.22
CA ARG A 23 -27.76 -5.08 12.86
C ARG A 23 -26.56 -4.21 12.43
N ASP A 24 -25.41 -4.38 13.08
CA ASP A 24 -24.17 -3.63 12.92
C ASP A 24 -23.23 -4.27 11.88
N GLY A 25 -23.49 -5.52 11.47
CA GLY A 25 -22.69 -6.24 10.46
C GLY A 25 -22.85 -5.73 9.01
N GLU A 26 -23.95 -5.04 8.68
CA GLU A 26 -24.12 -4.41 7.36
C GLU A 26 -23.40 -3.05 7.26
N THR A 27 -23.20 -2.37 8.39
CA THR A 27 -22.51 -1.08 8.45
C THR A 27 -20.99 -1.26 8.39
N GLU A 28 -20.44 -2.32 8.99
CA GLU A 28 -19.02 -2.71 8.83
C GLU A 28 -18.67 -3.13 7.40
N THR A 29 -19.61 -3.75 6.66
CA THR A 29 -19.37 -4.20 5.27
C THR A 29 -19.40 -3.07 4.23
N MET A 30 -19.95 -1.88 4.54
CA MET A 30 -19.87 -0.72 3.63
C MET A 30 -18.59 0.10 3.80
N ARG A 31 -18.08 0.24 5.02
CA ARG A 31 -16.84 0.99 5.31
C ARG A 31 -15.62 0.31 4.68
N SER A 32 -15.59 -1.02 4.67
CA SER A 32 -14.51 -1.82 4.05
C SER A 32 -14.47 -1.74 2.52
N LYS A 33 -15.60 -1.53 1.85
CA LYS A 33 -15.65 -1.41 0.37
C LYS A 33 -15.05 -0.09 -0.13
N TRP A 34 -15.27 1.00 0.61
CA TRP A 34 -14.72 2.32 0.25
C TRP A 34 -13.21 2.40 0.46
N SER A 35 -12.69 1.86 1.56
CA SER A 35 -11.24 1.80 1.81
C SER A 35 -10.50 0.96 0.75
N THR A 36 -11.08 -0.17 0.35
CA THR A 36 -10.50 -1.04 -0.69
C THR A 36 -10.45 -0.36 -2.07
N ARG A 37 -11.51 0.38 -2.44
CA ARG A 37 -11.56 1.13 -3.71
C ARG A 37 -10.56 2.28 -3.72
N LEU A 38 -10.48 3.04 -2.63
CA LEU A 38 -9.53 4.14 -2.51
C LEU A 38 -8.08 3.63 -2.59
N TYR A 39 -7.78 2.51 -1.93
CA TYR A 39 -6.49 1.84 -2.03
C TYR A 39 -6.13 1.45 -3.47
N ALA A 40 -7.08 0.87 -4.21
CA ALA A 40 -6.86 0.49 -5.59
C ALA A 40 -6.54 1.70 -6.49
N ILE A 41 -7.27 2.81 -6.32
CA ILE A 41 -7.02 4.06 -7.07
C ILE A 41 -5.63 4.58 -6.76
N VAL A 42 -5.29 4.65 -5.47
CA VAL A 42 -4.00 5.17 -5.03
C VAL A 42 -2.84 4.28 -5.49
N ALA A 43 -3.01 2.96 -5.47
CA ALA A 43 -2.03 2.02 -6.03
C ALA A 43 -1.81 2.23 -7.54
N ILE A 44 -2.88 2.47 -8.31
CA ILE A 44 -2.77 2.77 -9.75
C ILE A 44 -1.99 4.07 -9.97
N ILE A 45 -2.31 5.12 -9.21
CA ILE A 45 -1.58 6.40 -9.27
C ILE A 45 -0.10 6.17 -8.94
N SER A 46 0.21 5.44 -7.87
CA SER A 46 1.59 5.10 -7.51
C SER A 46 2.33 4.31 -8.60
N CYS A 47 1.65 3.39 -9.30
CA CYS A 47 2.24 2.68 -10.45
C CYS A 47 2.54 3.62 -11.63
N ILE A 48 1.62 4.52 -11.97
CA ILE A 48 1.83 5.51 -13.05
C ILE A 48 3.03 6.40 -12.71
N LEU A 49 3.11 6.84 -11.45
CA LEU A 49 4.22 7.67 -10.96
C LEU A 49 5.54 6.90 -11.01
N ALA A 50 5.58 5.66 -10.55
CA ALA A 50 6.77 4.81 -10.64
C ALA A 50 7.22 4.62 -12.10
N ALA A 51 6.29 4.38 -13.03
CA ALA A 51 6.59 4.28 -14.47
C ALA A 51 7.15 5.59 -15.04
N SER A 52 6.60 6.74 -14.62
CA SER A 52 7.12 8.06 -15.02
C SER A 52 8.54 8.30 -14.50
N MET A 53 8.86 7.88 -13.26
CA MET A 53 10.21 7.95 -12.70
C MET A 53 11.19 7.09 -13.48
N ILE A 54 10.81 5.85 -13.82
CA ILE A 54 11.65 4.96 -14.64
C ILE A 54 11.91 5.61 -15.99
N THR A 55 10.87 6.13 -16.65
CA THR A 55 10.99 6.79 -17.96
C THR A 55 11.93 8.00 -17.90
N TYR A 56 11.77 8.83 -16.87
CA TYR A 56 12.63 9.99 -16.64
C TYR A 56 14.07 9.58 -16.32
N GLY A 57 14.28 8.55 -15.50
CA GLY A 57 15.61 8.01 -15.22
C GLY A 57 16.30 7.46 -16.47
N VAL A 58 15.57 6.75 -17.34
CA VAL A 58 16.09 6.30 -18.65
C VAL A 58 16.43 7.49 -19.54
N PHE A 59 15.57 8.50 -19.61
CA PHE A 59 15.84 9.71 -20.35
C PHE A 59 17.10 10.44 -19.84
N MET A 60 17.26 10.58 -18.52
CA MET A 60 18.47 11.15 -17.92
C MET A 60 19.70 10.31 -18.23
N LEU A 61 19.59 8.98 -18.20
CA LEU A 61 20.69 8.07 -18.51
C LEU A 61 21.19 8.27 -19.94
N CYS A 62 20.26 8.32 -20.91
CA CYS A 62 20.58 8.54 -22.32
C CYS A 62 21.21 9.92 -22.60
N ASN A 63 20.92 10.92 -21.78
CA ASN A 63 21.42 12.30 -21.94
C ASN A 63 22.49 12.67 -20.90
N SER A 64 23.07 11.69 -20.20
CA SER A 64 24.04 11.94 -19.14
C SER A 64 25.38 12.44 -19.71
N PRO A 65 25.82 13.68 -19.42
CA PRO A 65 27.09 14.24 -19.90
C PRO A 65 28.30 13.72 -19.12
N ASN A 66 28.09 13.10 -17.96
CA ASN A 66 29.16 12.59 -17.10
C ASN A 66 28.72 11.37 -16.28
N LYS A 67 29.71 10.68 -15.70
CA LYS A 67 29.50 9.48 -14.89
C LYS A 67 28.68 9.71 -13.63
N ALA A 68 28.74 10.90 -13.03
CA ALA A 68 27.95 11.21 -11.84
C ALA A 68 26.44 11.23 -12.17
N GLN A 69 26.05 11.85 -13.29
CA GLN A 69 24.67 11.86 -13.74
C GLN A 69 24.20 10.47 -14.19
N GLU A 70 25.09 9.65 -14.74
CA GLU A 70 24.81 8.25 -15.07
C GLU A 70 24.42 7.46 -13.80
N ILE A 71 25.21 7.58 -12.73
CA ILE A 71 24.94 6.93 -11.43
C ILE A 71 23.60 7.39 -10.83
N ILE A 72 23.33 8.70 -10.86
CA ILE A 72 22.05 9.25 -10.40
C ILE A 72 20.89 8.66 -11.21
N SER A 73 21.05 8.57 -12.53
CA SER A 73 20.03 8.03 -13.43
C SER A 73 19.71 6.57 -13.10
N TYR A 74 20.72 5.72 -12.88
CA TYR A 74 20.52 4.36 -12.40
C TYR A 74 19.80 4.31 -11.05
N GLY A 75 20.14 5.22 -10.13
CA GLY A 75 19.47 5.35 -8.84
C GLY A 75 17.98 5.67 -8.97
N VAL A 76 17.61 6.58 -9.88
CA VAL A 76 16.21 6.95 -10.17
C VAL A 76 15.46 5.79 -10.83
N ILE A 77 16.09 5.06 -11.75
CA ILE A 77 15.50 3.88 -12.39
C ILE A 77 15.24 2.80 -11.33
N ALA A 78 16.24 2.50 -10.50
CA ALA A 78 16.15 1.50 -9.45
C ALA A 78 15.06 1.84 -8.42
N SER A 79 14.95 3.11 -8.00
CA SER A 79 13.90 3.56 -7.09
C SER A 79 12.50 3.42 -7.70
N GLY A 80 12.33 3.73 -8.98
CA GLY A 80 11.06 3.50 -9.69
C GLY A 80 10.66 2.01 -9.76
N PHE A 81 11.61 1.10 -10.00
CA PHE A 81 11.34 -0.34 -9.93
C PHE A 81 10.98 -0.79 -8.51
N LEU A 82 11.70 -0.33 -7.50
CA LEU A 82 11.39 -0.62 -6.10
C LEU A 82 10.00 -0.12 -5.68
N ALA A 83 9.60 1.07 -6.12
CA ALA A 83 8.26 1.61 -5.90
C ALA A 83 7.19 0.71 -6.55
N THR A 84 7.43 0.26 -7.79
CA THR A 84 6.53 -0.66 -8.49
C THR A 84 6.38 -1.99 -7.74
N ILE A 85 7.48 -2.58 -7.29
CA ILE A 85 7.49 -3.82 -6.50
C ILE A 85 6.69 -3.62 -5.21
N THR A 86 6.92 -2.51 -4.52
CA THR A 86 6.24 -2.17 -3.26
C THR A 86 4.73 -2.10 -3.46
N VAL A 87 4.24 -1.44 -4.51
CA VAL A 87 2.81 -1.34 -4.82
C VAL A 87 2.21 -2.72 -5.15
N LEU A 88 2.90 -3.53 -5.93
CA LEU A 88 2.47 -4.90 -6.25
C LEU A 88 2.40 -5.78 -5.01
N PHE A 89 3.39 -5.63 -4.11
CA PHE A 89 3.45 -6.38 -2.86
C PHE A 89 2.32 -5.97 -1.91
N GLY A 90 2.03 -4.67 -1.79
CA GLY A 90 0.88 -4.18 -1.03
C GLY A 90 -0.45 -4.75 -1.54
N LYS A 91 -0.63 -4.81 -2.87
CA LYS A 91 -1.81 -5.46 -3.48
C LYS A 91 -1.88 -6.96 -3.15
N PHE A 92 -0.74 -7.64 -3.02
CA PHE A 92 -0.70 -9.05 -2.63
C PHE A 92 -1.09 -9.25 -1.16
N ILE A 93 -0.60 -8.39 -0.25
CA ILE A 93 -0.96 -8.40 1.17
C ILE A 93 -2.46 -8.18 1.34
N SER A 94 -3.04 -7.22 0.62
CA SER A 94 -4.48 -6.96 0.66
C SER A 94 -5.33 -8.19 0.28
N LYS A 95 -4.80 -9.12 -0.54
CA LYS A 95 -5.49 -10.37 -0.89
C LYS A 95 -5.28 -11.49 0.13
N LYS A 96 -4.14 -11.50 0.81
CA LYS A 96 -3.73 -12.53 1.77
C LYS A 96 -3.09 -11.83 2.98
N PRO A 97 -3.90 -11.25 3.88
CA PRO A 97 -3.37 -10.56 5.04
C PRO A 97 -2.59 -11.55 5.89
N SER A 98 -1.32 -11.24 6.12
CA SER A 98 -0.41 -12.02 6.95
C SER A 98 0.52 -11.06 7.65
N GLN A 99 0.65 -11.20 8.96
CA GLN A 99 1.53 -10.36 9.78
C GLN A 99 2.98 -10.37 9.27
N THR A 100 3.48 -11.53 8.83
CA THR A 100 4.82 -11.67 8.26
C THR A 100 4.98 -10.87 6.97
N LEU A 101 3.98 -10.91 6.07
CA LEU A 101 4.00 -10.13 4.83
C LEU A 101 3.87 -8.62 5.11
N GLY A 102 3.09 -8.23 6.10
CA GLY A 102 2.99 -6.84 6.57
C GLY A 102 4.31 -6.29 7.09
N ILE A 103 5.01 -7.04 7.95
CA ILE A 103 6.34 -6.67 8.47
C ILE A 103 7.35 -6.56 7.31
N PHE A 104 7.37 -7.53 6.40
CA PHE A 104 8.28 -7.48 5.24
C PHE A 104 8.01 -6.25 4.37
N HIS A 105 6.75 -5.93 4.13
CA HIS A 105 6.36 -4.73 3.39
C HIS A 105 6.77 -3.44 4.11
N PHE A 106 6.62 -3.37 5.43
CA PHE A 106 7.07 -2.25 6.25
C PHE A 106 8.60 -2.04 6.17
N ILE A 107 9.37 -3.14 6.23
CA ILE A 107 10.84 -3.09 6.06
C ILE A 107 11.19 -2.58 4.66
N LEU A 108 10.51 -3.09 3.62
CA LEU A 108 10.71 -2.63 2.23
C LEU A 108 10.42 -1.14 2.07
N LEU A 109 9.34 -0.64 2.69
CA LEU A 109 9.00 0.79 2.71
C LEU A 109 10.06 1.63 3.42
N SER A 110 10.59 1.15 4.53
CA SER A 110 11.63 1.83 5.30
C SER A 110 12.94 1.94 4.50
N VAL A 111 13.37 0.84 3.89
CA VAL A 111 14.59 0.80 3.06
C VAL A 111 14.47 1.73 1.86
N THR A 112 13.32 1.73 1.20
CA THR A 112 13.08 2.60 0.04
C THR A 112 13.03 4.07 0.43
N MET A 113 12.46 4.41 1.59
CA MET A 113 12.45 5.78 2.12
C MET A 113 13.87 6.30 2.40
N ILE A 114 14.71 5.51 3.09
CA ILE A 114 16.10 5.89 3.37
C ILE A 114 16.88 6.06 2.06
N SER A 115 16.67 5.15 1.10
CA SER A 115 17.33 5.21 -0.20
C SER A 115 16.97 6.48 -0.97
N GLU A 116 15.70 6.89 -0.96
CA GLU A 116 15.24 8.12 -1.61
C GLU A 116 15.75 9.38 -0.92
N MET A 117 15.77 9.42 0.42
CA MET A 117 16.36 10.55 1.16
C MET A 117 17.85 10.69 0.84
N THR A 118 18.56 9.57 0.75
CA THR A 118 19.99 9.54 0.39
C THR A 118 20.20 10.00 -1.05
N LEU A 119 19.42 9.49 -2.00
CA LEU A 119 19.43 9.93 -3.40
C LEU A 119 19.07 11.42 -3.53
N GLY A 120 18.07 11.90 -2.80
CA GLY A 120 17.69 13.31 -2.76
C GLY A 120 18.84 14.19 -2.28
N GLY A 121 19.50 13.81 -1.19
CA GLY A 121 20.69 14.51 -0.69
C GLY A 121 21.84 14.53 -1.71
N LEU A 122 22.08 13.39 -2.38
CA LEU A 122 23.10 13.26 -3.42
C LEU A 122 22.77 14.05 -4.69
N VAL A 123 21.50 14.28 -5.02
CA VAL A 123 21.09 15.11 -6.18
C VAL A 123 21.20 16.60 -5.86
N ILE A 124 20.92 16.99 -4.61
CA ILE A 124 20.95 18.38 -4.15
C ILE A 124 22.39 18.94 -4.15
N HIS A 125 23.39 18.15 -3.75
CA HIS A 125 24.74 18.66 -3.48
C HIS A 125 25.62 18.97 -4.74
N PRO A 126 25.58 18.21 -5.85
CA PRO A 126 26.46 18.46 -6.99
C PRO A 126 25.81 19.19 -8.17
N LEU A 127 24.48 19.19 -8.31
CA LEU A 127 23.82 19.68 -9.53
C LEU A 127 23.11 21.03 -9.37
N GLY A 128 22.92 21.54 -8.13
CA GLY A 128 22.13 22.75 -7.90
C GLY A 128 20.65 22.62 -8.26
N VAL A 129 20.22 21.44 -8.72
CA VAL A 129 18.84 21.11 -9.07
C VAL A 129 18.10 20.65 -7.81
N THR A 130 18.00 21.57 -6.86
CA THR A 130 17.29 21.39 -5.58
C THR A 130 15.84 20.95 -5.79
N ALA A 131 15.20 21.45 -6.85
CA ALA A 131 13.84 21.08 -7.21
C ALA A 131 13.69 19.60 -7.55
N VAL A 132 14.57 19.03 -8.40
CA VAL A 132 14.44 17.62 -8.83
C VAL A 132 14.70 16.66 -7.67
N GLY A 133 15.72 16.93 -6.85
CA GLY A 133 15.97 16.13 -5.63
C GLY A 133 14.79 16.17 -4.66
N ALA A 134 14.23 17.37 -4.40
CA ALA A 134 13.05 17.52 -3.55
C ALA A 134 11.79 16.86 -4.13
N THR A 135 11.62 16.88 -5.46
CA THR A 135 10.48 16.24 -6.12
C THR A 135 10.58 14.72 -5.99
N ILE A 136 11.77 14.12 -6.17
CA ILE A 136 11.99 12.68 -5.99
C ILE A 136 11.69 12.25 -4.54
N VAL A 137 12.20 12.99 -3.55
CA VAL A 137 11.95 12.70 -2.13
C VAL A 137 10.46 12.84 -1.79
N THR A 138 9.81 13.90 -2.28
CA THR A 138 8.38 14.15 -2.03
C THR A 138 7.51 13.08 -2.69
N PHE A 139 7.81 12.68 -3.93
CA PHE A 139 7.12 11.58 -4.60
C PHE A 139 7.32 10.25 -3.89
N GLY A 140 8.56 9.98 -3.51
CA GLY A 140 8.93 8.83 -2.71
C GLY A 140 8.11 8.70 -1.43
N PHE A 141 7.92 9.80 -0.71
CA PHE A 141 7.06 9.86 0.47
C PHE A 141 5.57 9.66 0.15
N LEU A 142 5.05 10.39 -0.85
CA LEU A 142 3.64 10.35 -1.25
C LEU A 142 3.19 8.95 -1.72
N THR A 143 4.05 8.21 -2.40
CA THR A 143 3.74 6.84 -2.85
C THR A 143 3.67 5.82 -1.71
N LYS A 144 4.22 6.14 -0.52
CA LYS A 144 4.28 5.26 0.67
C LYS A 144 3.24 5.57 1.75
N LEU A 145 2.75 6.81 1.80
CA LEU A 145 1.59 7.25 2.61
C LEU A 145 0.40 6.26 2.60
N PRO A 146 0.00 5.67 1.45
CA PRO A 146 -1.14 4.75 1.38
C PRO A 146 -0.87 3.44 2.11
N ALA A 147 0.38 2.98 2.12
CA ALA A 147 0.79 1.78 2.84
C ALA A 147 0.88 2.04 4.35
N LEU A 148 1.36 3.21 4.77
CA LEU A 148 1.33 3.64 6.17
C LEU A 148 -0.10 3.73 6.70
N VAL A 149 -1.00 4.37 5.95
CA VAL A 149 -2.42 4.49 6.33
C VAL A 149 -3.07 3.12 6.50
N PHE A 150 -2.74 2.14 5.64
CA PHE A 150 -3.30 0.79 5.77
C PHE A 150 -2.80 0.06 7.01
N PHE A 151 -1.53 0.25 7.39
CA PHE A 151 -0.97 -0.34 8.61
C PHE A 151 -1.70 0.15 9.87
N PHE A 152 -2.10 1.43 9.91
CA PHE A 152 -2.81 2.02 11.05
C PHE A 152 -4.33 1.75 11.05
N ILE A 153 -4.91 1.22 9.98
CA ILE A 153 -6.36 0.90 9.92
C ILE A 153 -6.65 -0.54 10.37
N GLU A 154 -5.64 -1.42 10.40
CA GLU A 154 -5.77 -2.80 10.88
C GLU A 154 -5.51 -2.98 12.40
N GLU A 155 -5.05 -1.93 13.11
CA GLU A 155 -5.06 -1.86 14.60
C GLU A 155 -6.39 -1.29 15.12
#